data_AF-W8Z747-F1
#
_entry.id   AF-W8Z747-F1
#
_cell.length_a   1.000
_cell.length_b   1.000
_cell.length_c   1.000
_cell.angle_alpha   90.00
_cell.angle_beta   90.00
_cell.angle_gamma   90.00
#
_symmetry.space_group_name_H-M   'P 1'
#
loop_
_entity.id
_entity.type
_entity.pdbx_description
1 polymer ?
#
loop_
_entity_poly.entity_id
_entity_poly.type
_entity_poly.pdbx_seq_one_letter_code
_entity_poly.pdbx_strand_id
1 'polypeptide(L)'
;MFFHTVVGCYIVGAFFVMAISAYHLLRKNEVEFFKKSFKFGLMLGLFAATITPFMGHQSGVSAAKYQPAKGAAMEAVWETGKGQGFSIVQIPDVKNEKNFEFLTIPKLGSFFYTNSFDGEIVGLKDIPKDERPNVNLVYYSFRLMVALGMFFMALTWYGFYLNRKGKLENSKRYLKITIWSVLLPYIAINAGWIVAEVGRQPWTVYKLMRTAESVSPISVPQIWFSLISLILFYTLLLIADVYLMLKFAKKGPAALEEPATEEGVAHVS
;
A
#
# COMPACT_ATOMS: atom_id res chain seq x y z
N MET A 1 -9.80 -2.11 9.26
CA MET A 1 -8.35 -2.40 9.35
C MET A 1 -8.03 -3.82 8.89
N PHE A 2 -8.37 -4.88 9.62
CA PHE A 2 -8.02 -6.29 9.27
C PHE A 2 -8.17 -6.62 7.78
N PHE A 3 -9.40 -6.53 7.25
CA PHE A 3 -9.63 -6.92 5.86
C PHE A 3 -8.88 -6.02 4.85
N HIS A 4 -8.82 -4.71 5.09
CA HIS A 4 -8.10 -3.77 4.21
C HIS A 4 -6.60 -4.11 4.16
N THR A 5 -6.00 -4.46 5.30
CA THR A 5 -4.60 -4.89 5.40
C THR A 5 -4.37 -6.20 4.65
N VAL A 6 -5.19 -7.22 4.88
CA VAL A 6 -5.04 -8.54 4.23
C VAL A 6 -5.15 -8.41 2.71
N VAL A 7 -6.14 -7.68 2.20
CA VAL A 7 -6.29 -7.48 0.76
C VAL A 7 -5.14 -6.64 0.20
N GLY A 8 -4.63 -5.64 0.94
CA GLY A 8 -3.41 -4.92 0.58
C GLY A 8 -2.19 -5.85 0.41
N CYS A 9 -2.03 -6.84 1.27
CA CYS A 9 -0.98 -7.86 1.13
C CYS A 9 -1.16 -8.72 -0.13
N TYR A 10 -2.39 -9.01 -0.56
CA TYR A 10 -2.64 -9.70 -1.83
C TYR A 10 -2.19 -8.88 -3.04
N ILE A 11 -2.30 -7.54 -2.99
CA ILE A 11 -1.75 -6.68 -4.06
C ILE A 11 -0.23 -6.83 -4.14
N VAL A 12 0.49 -6.86 -3.01
CA VAL A 12 1.94 -7.07 -2.98
C VAL A 12 2.31 -8.40 -3.63
N GLY A 13 1.68 -9.50 -3.19
CA GLY A 13 1.95 -10.84 -3.73
C GLY A 13 1.63 -10.94 -5.23
N ALA A 14 0.48 -10.39 -5.65
CA ALA A 14 0.08 -10.36 -7.06
C ALA A 14 1.10 -9.63 -7.93
N PHE A 15 1.50 -8.41 -7.55
CA PHE A 15 2.46 -7.62 -8.30
C PHE A 15 3.86 -8.23 -8.31
N PHE A 16 4.26 -8.90 -7.23
CA PHE A 16 5.52 -9.66 -7.19
C PHE A 16 5.52 -10.79 -8.23
N VAL A 17 4.48 -11.63 -8.24
CA VAL A 17 4.33 -12.73 -9.21
C VAL A 17 4.23 -12.20 -10.64
N MET A 18 3.47 -11.14 -10.86
CA MET A 18 3.31 -10.50 -12.16
C MET A 18 4.63 -9.90 -12.66
N ALA A 19 5.43 -9.25 -11.80
CA ALA A 19 6.70 -8.65 -12.16
C ALA A 19 7.74 -9.70 -12.59
N ILE A 20 7.88 -10.79 -11.82
CA ILE A 20 8.76 -11.90 -12.20
C ILE A 20 8.29 -12.51 -13.53
N SER A 21 6.98 -12.78 -13.65
CA SER A 21 6.44 -13.36 -14.88
C SER A 21 6.64 -12.44 -16.10
N ALA A 22 6.44 -11.13 -15.95
CA ALA A 22 6.70 -10.15 -16.99
C ALA A 22 8.18 -10.11 -17.42
N TYR A 23 9.11 -10.26 -16.47
CA TYR A 23 10.54 -10.31 -16.75
C TYR A 23 10.90 -11.48 -17.68
N HIS A 24 10.35 -12.67 -17.42
CA HIS A 24 10.58 -13.84 -18.27
C HIS A 24 9.86 -13.77 -19.61
N LEU A 25 8.62 -13.28 -19.63
CA LEU A 25 7.86 -13.09 -20.88
C LEU A 25 8.57 -12.12 -21.84
N LEU A 26 9.16 -11.02 -21.34
CA LEU A 26 9.95 -10.10 -22.16
C LEU A 26 11.21 -10.73 -22.76
N ARG A 27 11.76 -11.75 -22.09
CA ARG A 27 12.94 -12.51 -22.55
C ARG A 27 12.59 -13.75 -23.36
N LYS A 28 11.30 -14.03 -23.58
CA LYS A 28 10.80 -15.24 -24.23
C LYS A 28 11.29 -16.54 -23.54
N ASN A 29 11.46 -16.50 -22.22
CA ASN A 29 11.89 -17.64 -21.42
C ASN A 29 10.67 -18.36 -20.83
N GLU A 30 10.57 -19.68 -20.99
CA GLU A 30 9.48 -20.53 -20.47
C GLU A 30 8.07 -19.90 -20.60
N VAL A 31 7.74 -19.47 -21.83
CA VAL A 31 6.60 -18.57 -22.10
C VAL A 31 5.27 -19.15 -21.59
N GLU A 32 5.01 -20.43 -21.82
CA GLU A 32 3.76 -21.07 -21.40
C GLU A 32 3.59 -21.07 -19.87
N PHE A 33 4.66 -21.35 -19.13
CA PHE A 33 4.66 -21.32 -17.68
C PHE A 33 4.41 -19.90 -17.16
N PHE A 34 5.21 -18.93 -17.60
CA PHE A 34 5.12 -17.56 -17.09
C PHE A 34 3.85 -16.83 -17.55
N LYS A 35 3.25 -17.22 -18.68
CA LYS A 35 1.94 -16.73 -19.09
C LYS A 35 0.83 -17.18 -18.15
N LYS A 36 0.84 -18.46 -17.73
CA LYS A 36 -0.11 -18.97 -16.73
C LYS A 36 0.11 -18.31 -15.37
N SER A 37 1.36 -18.24 -14.90
CA SER A 37 1.74 -17.54 -13.66
C SER A 37 1.29 -16.07 -13.66
N PHE A 38 1.56 -15.35 -14.76
CA PHE A 38 1.13 -13.95 -14.90
C PHE A 38 -0.40 -13.82 -14.79
N LYS A 39 -1.17 -14.72 -15.44
CA LYS A 39 -2.64 -14.69 -15.37
C LYS A 39 -3.14 -14.90 -13.94
N PHE A 40 -2.56 -15.82 -13.16
CA PHE A 40 -2.94 -15.99 -11.76
C PHE A 40 -2.66 -14.73 -10.94
N GLY A 41 -1.45 -14.16 -11.05
CA GLY A 41 -1.11 -12.92 -10.38
C GLY A 41 -2.03 -11.76 -10.79
N LEU A 42 -2.33 -11.65 -12.09
CA LEU A 42 -3.24 -10.64 -12.64
C LEU A 42 -4.66 -10.76 -12.08
N MET A 43 -5.21 -11.97 -11.99
CA MET A 43 -6.57 -12.17 -11.46
C MET A 43 -6.66 -11.86 -9.97
N LEU A 44 -5.67 -12.30 -9.18
CA LEU A 44 -5.60 -11.95 -7.76
C LEU A 44 -5.43 -10.44 -7.57
N GLY A 45 -4.53 -9.83 -8.33
CA GLY A 45 -4.28 -8.39 -8.30
C GLY A 45 -5.50 -7.59 -8.73
N LEU A 46 -6.22 -8.02 -9.77
CA LEU A 46 -7.45 -7.39 -10.24
C LEU A 46 -8.52 -7.41 -9.15
N PHE A 47 -8.76 -8.56 -8.54
CA PHE A 47 -9.70 -8.69 -7.42
C PHE A 47 -9.31 -7.79 -6.25
N ALA A 48 -8.05 -7.91 -5.79
CA ALA A 48 -7.57 -7.19 -4.62
C ALA A 48 -7.54 -5.67 -4.86
N ALA A 49 -7.01 -5.20 -5.99
CA ALA A 49 -6.95 -3.78 -6.34
C ALA A 49 -8.32 -3.17 -6.59
N THR A 50 -9.31 -3.97 -7.03
CA THR A 50 -10.68 -3.49 -7.22
C THR A 50 -11.41 -3.32 -5.89
N ILE A 51 -11.30 -4.27 -4.96
CA ILE A 51 -12.03 -4.22 -3.69
C ILE A 51 -11.38 -3.30 -2.65
N THR A 52 -10.05 -3.12 -2.71
CA THR A 52 -9.29 -2.35 -1.70
C THR A 52 -9.79 -0.91 -1.52
N PRO A 53 -10.10 -0.13 -2.57
CA PRO A 53 -10.58 1.24 -2.40
C PRO A 53 -11.92 1.34 -1.67
N PHE A 54 -12.84 0.39 -1.87
CA PHE A 54 -14.11 0.36 -1.13
C PHE A 54 -13.88 0.13 0.37
N MET A 55 -12.96 -0.77 0.70
CA MET A 55 -12.58 -1.05 2.08
C MET A 55 -11.79 0.10 2.71
N GLY A 56 -11.00 0.80 1.88
CA GLY A 56 -10.28 2.02 2.26
C GLY A 56 -11.23 3.16 2.57
N HIS A 57 -12.21 3.40 1.69
CA HIS A 57 -13.29 4.38 1.89
C HIS A 57 -14.01 4.14 3.22
N GLN A 58 -14.46 2.90 3.48
CA GLN A 58 -15.09 2.56 4.75
C GLN A 58 -14.16 2.77 5.96
N SER A 59 -12.86 2.52 5.79
CA SER A 59 -11.86 2.78 6.84
C SER A 59 -11.65 4.28 7.08
N GLY A 60 -11.69 5.10 6.03
CA GLY A 60 -11.63 6.57 6.12
C GLY A 60 -12.83 7.17 6.84
N VAL A 61 -14.05 6.73 6.49
CA VAL A 61 -15.29 7.13 7.18
C VAL A 61 -15.22 6.75 8.67
N SER A 62 -14.78 5.53 8.98
CA SER A 62 -14.60 5.08 10.36
C SER A 62 -13.56 5.93 11.10
N ALA A 63 -12.43 6.24 10.45
CA ALA A 63 -11.40 7.10 11.03
C ALA A 63 -11.91 8.50 11.33
N ALA A 64 -12.64 9.14 10.40
CA ALA A 64 -13.23 10.46 10.63
C ALA A 64 -14.25 10.46 11.79
N LYS A 65 -15.04 9.39 11.92
CA LYS A 65 -16.03 9.25 13.00
C LYS A 65 -15.40 9.05 14.38
N TYR A 66 -14.45 8.12 14.51
CA TYR A 66 -13.91 7.71 15.81
C TYR A 66 -12.60 8.41 16.20
N GLN A 67 -11.85 8.91 15.23
CA GLN A 67 -10.57 9.62 15.41
C GLN A 67 -10.55 10.87 14.52
N PRO A 68 -11.36 11.89 14.82
CA PRO A 68 -11.54 13.07 13.95
C PRO A 68 -10.22 13.77 13.60
N ALA A 69 -9.24 13.81 14.51
CA ALA A 69 -7.91 14.36 14.23
C ALA A 69 -7.20 13.65 13.07
N LYS A 70 -7.32 12.32 13.00
CA LYS A 70 -6.77 11.50 11.90
C LYS A 70 -7.50 11.79 10.60
N GLY A 71 -8.84 11.77 10.63
CA GLY A 71 -9.66 12.03 9.44
C GLY A 71 -9.41 13.43 8.86
N ALA A 72 -9.39 14.45 9.71
CA ALA A 72 -9.11 15.82 9.32
C ALA A 72 -7.68 15.98 8.78
N ALA A 73 -6.69 15.28 9.34
CA ALA A 73 -5.32 15.30 8.85
C ALA A 73 -5.13 14.61 7.49
N MET A 74 -5.95 13.61 7.13
CA MET A 74 -5.86 12.93 5.82
C MET A 74 -6.12 13.88 4.63
N GLU A 75 -6.99 14.88 4.80
CA GLU A 75 -7.25 15.93 3.80
C GLU A 75 -6.84 17.32 4.25
N ALA A 76 -6.07 17.45 5.34
CA ALA A 76 -5.73 18.73 5.96
C ALA A 76 -6.93 19.71 6.06
N VAL A 77 -8.07 19.22 6.57
CA VAL A 77 -9.28 20.03 6.77
C VAL A 77 -9.09 20.88 8.01
N TRP A 78 -9.01 22.20 7.83
CA TRP A 78 -8.75 23.13 8.94
C TRP A 78 -10.02 23.56 9.67
N GLU A 79 -11.05 23.95 8.93
CA GLU A 79 -12.32 24.45 9.46
C GLU A 79 -13.37 23.34 9.52
N THR A 80 -14.16 23.31 10.60
CA THR A 80 -15.32 22.43 10.69
C THR A 80 -16.43 22.94 9.77
N GLY A 81 -17.07 22.03 9.04
CA GLY A 81 -18.13 22.42 8.14
C GLY A 81 -18.84 21.26 7.47
N LYS A 82 -20.01 21.59 6.91
CA LYS A 82 -20.80 20.70 6.06
C LYS A 82 -20.53 21.01 4.59
N GLY A 83 -20.61 19.99 3.73
CA GLY A 83 -20.42 20.16 2.30
C GLY A 83 -19.00 20.54 1.89
N GLN A 84 -18.00 20.09 2.66
CA GLN A 84 -16.60 20.36 2.37
C GLN A 84 -16.20 19.82 1.00
N GLY A 85 -15.45 20.64 0.25
CA GLY A 85 -14.92 20.27 -1.06
C GLY A 85 -13.78 19.28 -0.98
N PHE A 86 -13.48 18.63 -2.10
CA PHE A 86 -12.26 17.86 -2.30
C PHE A 86 -11.40 18.52 -3.37
N SER A 87 -10.19 18.93 -3.00
CA SER A 87 -9.24 19.55 -3.93
C SER A 87 -8.31 18.51 -4.53
N ILE A 88 -8.25 18.46 -5.87
CA ILE A 88 -7.38 17.50 -6.57
C ILE A 88 -5.91 17.83 -6.30
N VAL A 89 -5.54 19.11 -6.36
CA VAL A 89 -4.21 19.59 -5.96
C VAL A 89 -4.38 20.45 -4.72
N GLN A 90 -3.73 20.02 -3.64
CA GLN A 90 -3.76 20.74 -2.37
C GLN A 90 -2.40 20.64 -1.69
N ILE A 91 -1.95 21.76 -1.14
CA ILE A 91 -0.69 21.89 -0.41
C ILE A 91 -1.02 22.47 0.98
N PRO A 92 -0.90 21.67 2.05
CA PRO A 92 -1.16 22.14 3.40
C PRO A 92 -0.10 23.11 3.90
N ASP A 93 -0.52 24.26 4.42
CA ASP A 93 0.30 25.17 5.21
C ASP A 93 -0.08 25.05 6.68
N VAL A 94 0.61 24.15 7.37
CA VAL A 94 0.38 23.83 8.79
C VAL A 94 0.68 25.02 9.70
N LYS A 95 1.59 25.93 9.31
CA LYS A 95 1.95 27.09 10.14
C LYS A 95 0.83 28.12 10.14
N ASN A 96 0.24 28.35 8.97
CA ASN A 96 -0.86 29.32 8.81
C ASN A 96 -2.25 28.70 8.96
N GLU A 97 -2.34 27.38 9.19
CA GLU A 97 -3.58 26.61 9.31
C GLU A 97 -4.53 26.84 8.13
N LYS A 98 -3.96 26.82 6.93
CA LYS A 98 -4.64 27.04 5.64
C LYS A 98 -4.09 26.09 4.59
N ASN A 99 -4.81 25.95 3.49
CA ASN A 99 -4.37 25.18 2.34
C ASN A 99 -4.24 26.10 1.12
N PHE A 100 -3.25 25.82 0.28
CA PHE A 100 -3.35 26.19 -1.12
C PHE A 100 -4.16 25.11 -1.84
N GLU A 101 -5.25 25.49 -2.48
CA GLU A 101 -6.21 24.59 -3.11
C GLU A 101 -6.37 24.94 -4.58
N PHE A 102 -6.34 23.93 -5.44
CA PHE A 102 -6.58 24.08 -6.86
C PHE A 102 -7.48 22.94 -7.36
N LEU A 103 -8.46 23.32 -8.18
CA LEU A 103 -9.49 22.43 -8.73
C LEU A 103 -10.26 21.67 -7.62
N THR A 104 -11.04 22.43 -6.85
CA THR A 104 -11.89 21.91 -5.77
C THR A 104 -13.25 21.48 -6.30
N ILE A 105 -13.61 20.22 -6.09
CA ILE A 105 -14.94 19.69 -6.40
C ILE A 105 -15.81 19.87 -5.15
N PRO A 106 -16.91 20.64 -5.21
CA PRO A 106 -17.72 20.93 -4.03
C PRO A 106 -18.38 19.67 -3.46
N LYS A 107 -18.58 19.63 -2.14
CA LYS A 107 -19.24 18.55 -1.38
C LYS A 107 -18.59 17.16 -1.42
N LEU A 108 -17.63 16.92 -2.31
CA LEU A 108 -17.02 15.62 -2.49
C LEU A 108 -16.16 15.20 -1.29
N GLY A 109 -15.54 16.16 -0.59
CA GLY A 109 -14.80 15.90 0.65
C GLY A 109 -15.73 15.36 1.75
N SER A 110 -16.86 16.04 1.99
CA SER A 110 -17.89 15.54 2.92
C SER A 110 -18.35 14.13 2.57
N PHE A 111 -18.59 13.83 1.29
CA PHE A 111 -18.98 12.49 0.86
C PHE A 111 -17.94 11.42 1.22
N PHE A 112 -16.64 11.68 0.98
CA PHE A 112 -15.59 10.70 1.25
C PHE A 112 -15.45 10.31 2.72
N TYR A 113 -15.71 11.22 3.65
CA TYR A 113 -15.51 10.96 5.09
C TYR A 113 -16.79 10.72 5.88
N THR A 114 -17.97 10.99 5.29
CA THR A 114 -19.25 10.85 6.00
C THR A 114 -20.30 10.02 5.26
N ASN A 115 -20.05 9.60 4.01
CA ASN A 115 -21.06 9.04 3.09
C ASN A 115 -22.22 9.99 2.76
N SER A 116 -22.11 11.28 3.07
CA SER A 116 -23.11 12.30 2.77
C SER A 116 -22.46 13.53 2.18
N PHE A 117 -23.02 14.07 1.09
CA PHE A 117 -22.55 15.32 0.49
C PHE A 117 -22.71 16.53 1.41
N ASP A 118 -23.59 16.46 2.41
CA ASP A 118 -23.79 17.53 3.41
C ASP A 118 -23.36 17.09 4.81
N GLY A 119 -22.61 15.99 4.92
CA GLY A 119 -22.07 15.54 6.20
C GLY A 119 -21.01 16.50 6.75
N GLU A 120 -21.02 16.64 8.06
CA GLU A 120 -20.11 17.53 8.79
C GLU A 120 -18.78 16.83 9.06
N ILE A 121 -17.68 17.49 8.71
CA ILE A 121 -16.32 17.06 9.04
C ILE A 121 -15.77 17.99 10.11
N VAL A 122 -15.29 17.41 11.20
CA VAL A 122 -14.56 18.15 12.24
C VAL A 122 -13.22 18.59 11.69
N GLY A 123 -12.96 19.90 11.69
CA GLY A 123 -11.72 20.51 11.27
C GLY A 123 -10.64 20.44 12.35
N LEU A 124 -9.38 20.55 11.92
CA LEU A 124 -8.23 20.54 12.81
C LEU A 124 -8.25 21.70 13.81
N LYS A 125 -8.86 22.85 13.49
CA LYS A 125 -8.90 24.02 14.39
C LYS A 125 -9.71 23.78 15.66
N ASP A 126 -10.73 22.93 15.59
CA ASP A 126 -11.55 22.54 16.74
C ASP A 126 -10.87 21.50 17.64
N ILE A 127 -9.71 21.00 17.23
CA ILE A 127 -8.93 19.99 17.95
C ILE A 127 -7.75 20.70 18.65
N PRO A 128 -7.50 20.44 19.95
CA PRO A 128 -6.34 21.00 20.65
C PRO A 128 -5.03 20.71 19.91
N LYS A 129 -4.15 21.70 19.80
CA LYS A 129 -2.90 21.61 19.00
C LYS A 129 -2.00 20.44 19.41
N ASP A 130 -1.97 20.13 20.71
CA ASP A 130 -1.19 19.03 21.26
C ASP A 130 -1.81 17.65 21.02
N GLU A 131 -3.06 17.58 20.55
CA GLU A 131 -3.76 16.35 20.14
C GLU A 131 -3.76 16.14 18.62
N ARG A 132 -3.23 17.09 17.83
CA ARG A 132 -3.15 16.98 16.38
C ARG A 132 -1.95 16.11 15.98
N PRO A 133 -2.12 15.13 15.06
CA PRO A 133 -0.98 14.41 14.50
C PRO A 133 -0.16 15.33 13.58
N ASN A 134 0.98 14.83 13.10
CA ASN A 134 1.74 15.51 12.05
C ASN A 134 0.93 15.53 10.73
N VAL A 135 0.23 16.64 10.47
CA VAL A 135 -0.70 16.80 9.35
C VAL A 135 -0.02 16.55 8.01
N ASN A 136 1.16 17.11 7.77
CA ASN A 136 1.86 16.95 6.49
C ASN A 136 2.18 15.48 6.22
N LEU A 137 2.75 14.79 7.21
CA LEU A 137 3.15 13.40 7.04
C LEU A 137 1.93 12.50 6.77
N VAL A 138 0.82 12.73 7.47
CA VAL A 138 -0.44 12.01 7.26
C VAL A 138 -1.03 12.32 5.88
N TYR A 139 -1.16 13.60 5.53
CA TYR A 139 -1.74 14.05 4.25
C TYR A 139 -1.00 13.48 3.04
N TYR A 140 0.32 13.67 2.97
CA TYR A 140 1.10 13.21 1.81
C TYR A 140 1.14 11.69 1.72
N SER A 141 1.22 10.99 2.86
CA SER A 141 1.17 9.52 2.87
C SER A 141 -0.20 9.02 2.42
N PHE A 142 -1.28 9.68 2.84
CA PHE A 142 -2.64 9.33 2.41
C PHE A 142 -2.81 9.53 0.89
N ARG A 143 -2.42 10.71 0.37
CA ARG A 143 -2.47 11.00 -1.07
C ARG A 143 -1.63 10.02 -1.89
N LEU A 144 -0.43 9.68 -1.44
CA LEU A 144 0.43 8.70 -2.09
C LEU A 144 -0.19 7.29 -2.09
N MET A 145 -0.72 6.85 -0.95
CA MET A 145 -1.38 5.55 -0.81
C MET A 145 -2.58 5.43 -1.76
N VAL A 146 -3.46 6.44 -1.78
CA VAL A 146 -4.65 6.46 -2.65
C VAL A 146 -4.23 6.49 -4.12
N ALA A 147 -3.27 7.34 -4.49
CA ALA A 147 -2.76 7.42 -5.86
C ALA A 147 -2.20 6.09 -6.35
N LEU A 148 -1.40 5.40 -5.52
CA LEU A 148 -0.87 4.07 -5.84
C LEU A 148 -1.98 3.02 -5.91
N GLY A 149 -2.97 3.06 -5.01
CA GLY A 149 -4.14 2.17 -5.06
C GLY A 149 -4.91 2.29 -6.38
N MET A 150 -5.17 3.52 -6.82
CA MET A 150 -5.80 3.78 -8.12
C MET A 150 -4.91 3.36 -9.30
N PHE A 151 -3.60 3.55 -9.21
CA PHE A 151 -2.64 3.06 -10.19
C PHE A 151 -2.69 1.53 -10.30
N PHE A 152 -2.72 0.78 -9.19
CA PHE A 152 -2.79 -0.68 -9.22
C PHE A 152 -4.10 -1.17 -9.82
N MET A 153 -5.22 -0.54 -9.48
CA MET A 153 -6.52 -0.82 -10.08
C MET A 153 -6.45 -0.60 -11.60
N ALA A 154 -5.99 0.56 -12.06
CA ALA A 154 -5.87 0.85 -13.49
C ALA A 154 -4.95 -0.14 -14.22
N LEU A 155 -3.79 -0.46 -13.64
CA LEU A 155 -2.81 -1.37 -14.27
C LEU A 155 -3.35 -2.80 -14.39
N THR A 156 -4.06 -3.30 -13.37
CA THR A 156 -4.65 -4.64 -13.38
C THR A 156 -5.85 -4.72 -14.33
N TRP A 157 -6.72 -3.71 -14.37
CA TRP A 157 -7.81 -3.63 -15.35
C TRP A 157 -7.30 -3.56 -16.79
N TYR A 158 -6.26 -2.76 -17.04
CA TYR A 158 -5.63 -2.71 -18.36
C TYR A 158 -4.96 -4.04 -18.74
N GLY A 159 -4.32 -4.70 -17.78
CA GLY A 159 -3.78 -6.05 -17.94
C GLY A 159 -4.86 -7.08 -18.30
N PHE A 160 -5.99 -7.04 -17.60
CA PHE A 160 -7.14 -7.89 -17.86
C PHE A 160 -7.70 -7.67 -19.27
N TYR A 161 -7.83 -6.42 -19.69
CA TYR A 161 -8.20 -6.07 -21.05
C TYR A 161 -7.23 -6.64 -22.10
N LEU A 162 -5.92 -6.47 -21.91
CA LEU A 162 -4.89 -7.02 -22.82
C LEU A 162 -4.93 -8.55 -22.86
N ASN A 163 -5.15 -9.20 -21.72
CA ASN A 163 -5.30 -10.65 -21.62
C ASN A 163 -6.50 -11.15 -22.41
N ARG A 164 -7.67 -10.49 -22.28
CA ARG A 164 -8.89 -10.83 -23.04
C ARG A 164 -8.72 -10.64 -24.55
N LYS A 165 -7.91 -9.68 -24.98
CA LYS A 165 -7.58 -9.45 -26.40
C LYS A 165 -6.46 -10.35 -26.93
N GLY A 166 -5.87 -11.22 -26.11
CA GLY A 166 -4.73 -12.04 -26.51
C GLY A 166 -3.45 -11.24 -26.82
N LYS A 167 -3.36 -9.99 -26.36
CA LYS A 167 -2.24 -9.05 -26.67
C LYS A 167 -1.23 -8.89 -25.53
N LEU A 168 -1.44 -9.59 -24.41
CA LEU A 168 -0.65 -9.45 -23.18
C LEU A 168 0.86 -9.65 -23.42
N GLU A 169 1.23 -10.77 -24.05
CA GLU A 169 2.62 -11.15 -24.30
C GLU A 169 3.36 -10.18 -25.23
N ASN A 170 2.64 -9.62 -26.20
CA ASN A 170 3.20 -8.70 -27.19
C ASN A 170 3.29 -7.25 -26.67
N SER A 171 2.64 -6.93 -25.54
CA SER A 171 2.60 -5.58 -24.99
C SER A 171 3.84 -5.28 -24.14
N LYS A 172 4.98 -5.04 -24.81
CA LYS A 172 6.28 -4.78 -24.15
C LYS A 172 6.22 -3.61 -23.15
N ARG A 173 5.46 -2.55 -23.45
CA ARG A 173 5.30 -1.40 -22.56
C ARG A 173 4.61 -1.79 -21.26
N TYR A 174 3.52 -2.54 -21.36
CA TYR A 174 2.78 -3.02 -20.20
C TYR A 174 3.65 -3.90 -19.30
N LEU A 175 4.31 -4.91 -19.87
CA LEU A 175 5.19 -5.81 -19.12
C LEU A 175 6.32 -5.05 -18.42
N LYS A 176 6.94 -4.06 -19.08
CA LYS A 176 7.96 -3.19 -18.45
C LYS A 176 7.40 -2.41 -17.27
N ILE A 177 6.23 -1.78 -17.42
CA ILE A 177 5.58 -1.04 -16.32
C ILE A 177 5.31 -1.98 -15.15
N THR A 178 4.81 -3.20 -15.41
CA THR A 178 4.56 -4.19 -14.36
C THR A 178 5.83 -4.57 -13.60
N ILE A 179 6.98 -4.73 -14.28
CA ILE A 179 8.27 -5.00 -13.62
C ILE A 179 8.65 -3.84 -12.68
N TRP A 180 8.60 -2.60 -13.17
CA TRP A 180 8.93 -1.42 -12.35
C TRP A 180 7.96 -1.21 -11.20
N SER A 181 6.74 -1.73 -11.32
CA SER A 181 5.72 -1.64 -10.29
C SER A 181 5.97 -2.57 -9.09
N VAL A 182 6.95 -3.47 -9.13
CA VAL A 182 7.18 -4.47 -8.06
C VAL A 182 7.40 -3.83 -6.68
N LEU A 183 8.04 -2.66 -6.62
CA LEU A 183 8.32 -1.95 -5.37
C LEU A 183 7.16 -1.05 -4.90
N LEU A 184 6.26 -0.68 -5.81
CA LEU A 184 5.21 0.30 -5.52
C LEU A 184 4.21 -0.19 -4.46
N PRO A 185 3.75 -1.46 -4.45
CA PRO A 185 2.88 -1.97 -3.39
C PRO A 185 3.51 -1.88 -2.00
N TYR A 186 4.83 -2.09 -1.87
CA TYR A 186 5.53 -1.94 -0.61
C TYR A 186 5.52 -0.48 -0.14
N ILE A 187 5.69 0.48 -1.05
CA ILE A 187 5.59 1.91 -0.74
C ILE A 187 4.17 2.26 -0.29
N ALA A 188 3.14 1.75 -0.98
CA ALA A 188 1.74 2.00 -0.63
C ALA A 188 1.38 1.45 0.76
N ILE A 189 1.88 0.26 1.12
CA ILE A 189 1.69 -0.32 2.45
C ILE A 189 2.34 0.56 3.52
N ASN A 190 3.59 1.00 3.31
CA ASN A 190 4.28 1.86 4.26
C ASN A 190 3.53 3.19 4.43
N ALA A 191 3.08 3.80 3.33
CA ALA A 191 2.28 5.02 3.37
C ALA A 191 0.97 4.81 4.15
N GLY A 192 0.27 3.69 3.96
CA GLY A 192 -0.94 3.36 4.71
C GLY A 192 -0.69 3.16 6.21
N TRP A 193 0.42 2.51 6.59
CA TRP A 193 0.82 2.39 7.99
C TRP A 193 1.20 3.73 8.62
N ILE A 194 1.88 4.60 7.87
CA ILE A 194 2.16 5.97 8.33
C ILE A 194 0.85 6.69 8.62
N VAL A 195 -0.14 6.63 7.73
CA VAL A 195 -1.47 7.24 7.96
C VAL A 195 -2.14 6.67 9.21
N ALA A 196 -2.11 5.35 9.39
CA ALA A 196 -2.76 4.69 10.51
C ALA A 196 -2.08 5.01 11.86
N GLU A 197 -0.75 4.97 11.91
CA GLU A 197 0.04 5.08 13.14
C GLU A 197 0.39 6.53 13.48
N VAL A 198 0.89 7.31 12.51
CA VAL A 198 1.19 8.74 12.72
C VAL A 198 -0.11 9.52 12.92
N GLY A 199 -1.17 9.17 12.20
CA GLY A 199 -2.48 9.79 12.41
C GLY A 199 -3.09 9.50 13.79
N ARG A 200 -2.57 8.51 14.54
CA ARG A 200 -2.99 8.23 15.93
C ARG A 200 -2.21 9.07 16.95
N GLN A 201 -1.04 9.60 16.59
CA GLN A 201 -0.26 10.46 17.48
C GLN A 201 -1.11 11.65 17.95
N PRO A 202 -1.00 12.04 19.23
CA PRO A 202 0.00 11.64 20.23
C PRO A 202 -0.38 10.41 21.08
N TRP A 203 -1.33 9.58 20.65
CA TRP A 203 -1.89 8.53 21.49
C TRP A 203 -1.28 7.15 21.22
N THR A 204 -0.86 6.45 22.28
CA THR A 204 -0.59 5.01 22.23
C THR A 204 -1.90 4.25 22.24
N VAL A 205 -2.73 4.53 23.24
CA VAL A 205 -4.12 4.09 23.33
C VAL A 205 -4.98 5.34 23.23
N TYR A 206 -5.81 5.40 22.18
CA TYR A 206 -6.55 6.61 21.83
C TYR A 206 -7.37 7.16 23.01
N LYS A 207 -7.13 8.43 23.36
CA LYS A 207 -7.71 9.14 24.51
C LYS A 207 -7.49 8.52 25.90
N LEU A 208 -6.64 7.50 26.02
CA LEU A 208 -6.37 6.81 27.29
C LEU A 208 -4.92 6.94 27.75
N MET A 209 -3.96 6.87 26.84
CA MET A 209 -2.53 6.91 27.18
C MET A 209 -1.74 7.60 26.08
N ARG A 210 -0.95 8.62 26.43
CA ARG A 210 -0.09 9.34 25.49
C ARG A 210 1.19 8.57 25.21
N THR A 211 1.78 8.78 24.03
CA THR A 211 3.05 8.15 23.64
C THR A 211 4.21 8.55 24.54
N ALA A 212 4.21 9.79 25.03
CA ALA A 212 5.18 10.28 26.01
C ALA A 212 5.13 9.52 27.35
N GLU A 213 3.98 8.95 27.71
CA GLU A 213 3.80 8.18 28.96
C GLU A 213 4.08 6.69 28.77
N SER A 214 4.21 6.23 27.53
CA SER A 214 4.36 4.81 27.18
C SER A 214 5.81 4.35 27.03
N VAL A 215 6.78 5.22 27.35
CA VAL A 215 8.21 4.94 27.19
C VAL A 215 8.77 4.23 28.43
N SER A 216 9.63 3.24 28.23
CA SER A 216 10.31 2.55 29.35
C SER A 216 11.43 3.43 29.95
N PRO A 217 11.68 3.34 31.26
CA PRO A 217 12.73 4.12 31.94
C PRO A 217 14.12 3.52 31.69
N ILE A 218 14.59 3.55 30.43
CA ILE A 218 15.91 3.05 30.01
C ILE A 218 16.80 4.19 29.53
N SER A 219 18.12 3.97 29.57
CA SER A 219 19.08 5.00 29.18
C SER A 219 19.13 5.23 27.66
N VAL A 220 19.38 6.48 27.24
CA VAL A 220 19.50 6.85 25.81
C VAL A 220 20.55 6.02 25.06
N PRO A 221 21.74 5.71 25.62
CA PRO A 221 22.71 4.85 24.95
C PRO A 221 22.21 3.42 24.67
N GLN A 222 21.42 2.83 25.58
CA GLN A 222 20.84 1.50 25.37
C GLN A 222 19.85 1.51 24.19
N ILE A 223 19.04 2.57 24.07
CA ILE A 223 18.12 2.75 22.95
C ILE A 223 18.91 2.76 21.65
N TRP A 224 19.93 3.62 21.53
CA TRP A 224 20.75 3.70 20.33
C TRP A 224 21.46 2.38 20.00
N PHE A 225 22.03 1.72 21.00
CA PHE A 225 22.67 0.42 20.82
C PHE A 225 21.71 -0.61 20.24
N SER A 226 20.52 -0.77 20.83
CA SER A 226 19.51 -1.71 20.34
C SER A 226 18.99 -1.34 18.94
N LEU A 227 18.74 -0.05 18.68
CA LEU A 227 18.22 0.44 17.41
C LEU A 227 19.22 0.22 16.28
N ILE A 228 20.49 0.59 16.49
CA ILE A 228 21.57 0.35 15.52
C ILE A 228 21.73 -1.14 15.28
N SER A 229 21.70 -1.97 16.33
CA SER A 229 21.81 -3.42 16.21
C SER A 229 20.68 -4.01 15.36
N LEU A 230 19.44 -3.58 15.60
CA LEU A 230 18.26 -4.01 14.81
C LEU A 230 18.34 -3.52 13.36
N ILE A 231 18.73 -2.27 13.14
CA ILE A 231 18.89 -1.72 11.78
C ILE A 231 19.94 -2.52 11.01
N LEU A 232 21.11 -2.77 11.61
CA LEU A 232 22.17 -3.54 10.96
C LEU A 232 21.71 -4.97 10.67
N PHE A 233 21.11 -5.64 11.64
CA PHE A 233 20.63 -7.01 11.48
C PHE A 233 19.58 -7.12 10.37
N TYR A 234 18.54 -6.28 10.39
CA TYR A 234 17.50 -6.31 9.35
C TYR A 234 18.01 -5.84 7.99
N THR A 235 19.00 -4.95 7.93
CA THR A 235 19.63 -4.55 6.65
C THR A 235 20.39 -5.72 6.03
N LEU A 236 21.13 -6.50 6.83
CA LEU A 236 21.83 -7.69 6.35
C LEU A 236 20.84 -8.76 5.84
N LEU A 237 19.75 -8.99 6.58
CA LEU A 237 18.69 -9.90 6.15
C LEU A 237 18.03 -9.43 4.85
N LEU A 238 17.74 -8.12 4.72
CA LEU A 238 17.15 -7.56 3.52
C LEU A 238 18.09 -7.71 2.31
N ILE A 239 19.39 -7.48 2.48
CA ILE A 239 20.38 -7.68 1.41
C ILE A 239 20.41 -9.14 0.98
N ALA A 240 20.47 -10.08 1.94
CA ALA A 240 20.46 -11.51 1.65
C ALA A 240 19.17 -11.94 0.95
N ASP A 241 18.02 -11.49 1.43
CA ASP A 241 16.71 -11.82 0.86
C ASP A 241 16.56 -11.28 -0.57
N VAL A 242 16.88 -9.99 -0.80
CA VAL A 242 16.86 -9.40 -2.15
C VAL A 242 17.85 -10.11 -3.07
N TYR A 243 19.05 -10.46 -2.59
CA TYR A 243 20.01 -11.22 -3.38
C TYR A 243 19.46 -12.60 -3.79
N LEU A 244 18.91 -13.36 -2.84
CA LEU A 244 18.36 -14.68 -3.09
C LEU A 244 17.12 -14.61 -4.01
N MET A 245 16.21 -13.67 -3.76
CA MET A 245 15.06 -13.41 -4.62
C MET A 245 15.49 -13.12 -6.06
N LEU A 246 16.45 -12.21 -6.27
CA LEU A 246 16.94 -11.91 -7.61
C LEU A 246 17.67 -13.10 -8.25
N LYS A 247 18.44 -13.86 -7.47
CA LYS A 247 19.15 -15.05 -7.95
C LYS A 247 18.18 -16.12 -8.44
N PHE A 248 17.19 -16.47 -7.63
CA PHE A 248 16.22 -17.52 -7.97
C PHE A 248 15.16 -17.04 -8.97
N ALA A 249 14.71 -15.79 -8.89
CA ALA A 249 13.82 -15.24 -9.91
C ALA A 249 14.46 -15.29 -11.30
N LYS A 250 15.75 -14.94 -11.44
CA LYS A 250 16.44 -14.99 -12.76
C LYS A 250 16.69 -16.40 -13.28
N LYS A 251 16.91 -17.38 -12.40
CA LYS A 251 17.16 -18.78 -12.79
C LYS A 251 15.95 -19.40 -13.49
N GLY A 252 14.75 -18.90 -13.21
CA GLY A 252 13.49 -19.50 -13.68
C GLY A 252 13.20 -20.80 -12.95
N PRO A 253 12.09 -21.50 -13.29
CA PRO A 253 11.90 -22.86 -12.84
C PRO A 253 13.07 -23.69 -13.39
N ALA A 254 14.02 -24.07 -12.52
CA ALA A 254 14.84 -25.24 -12.84
C ALA A 254 13.84 -26.33 -13.16
N ALA A 255 14.00 -27.01 -14.30
CA ALA A 255 13.19 -28.18 -14.64
C ALA A 255 13.04 -28.96 -13.34
N LEU A 256 11.79 -29.05 -12.86
CA LEU A 256 11.43 -29.97 -11.80
C LEU A 256 12.13 -31.25 -12.23
N GLU A 257 13.16 -31.68 -11.49
CA GLU A 257 13.83 -32.95 -11.78
C GLU A 257 12.68 -33.93 -11.99
N GLU A 258 12.59 -34.49 -13.20
CA GLU A 258 11.62 -35.55 -13.46
C GLU A 258 11.78 -36.52 -12.30
N PRO A 259 10.69 -36.90 -11.59
CA PRO A 259 10.83 -37.91 -10.56
C PRO A 259 11.51 -39.08 -11.25
N ALA A 260 12.71 -39.43 -10.78
CA ALA A 260 13.53 -40.47 -11.36
C ALA A 260 12.58 -41.62 -11.67
N THR A 261 12.39 -41.90 -12.97
CA THR A 261 11.61 -43.05 -13.41
C THR A 261 12.12 -44.21 -12.57
N GLU A 262 11.26 -44.78 -11.72
CA GLU A 262 11.59 -45.97 -10.94
C GLU A 262 12.15 -46.99 -11.92
N GLU A 263 13.48 -47.11 -11.95
CA GLU A 263 14.17 -48.17 -12.63
C GLU A 263 13.59 -49.45 -12.06
N GLY A 264 13.06 -50.28 -12.96
CA GLY A 264 12.22 -51.40 -12.64
C GLY A 264 12.76 -52.22 -11.47
N VAL A 265 11.95 -52.35 -10.43
CA VAL A 265 12.06 -53.48 -9.53
C VAL A 265 11.72 -54.71 -10.35
N ALA A 266 12.75 -55.33 -10.92
CA ALA A 266 12.67 -56.67 -11.42
C ALA A 266 12.17 -57.55 -10.28
N HIS A 267 10.94 -58.03 -10.40
CA HIS A 267 10.45 -59.13 -9.57
C HIS A 267 11.35 -60.33 -9.84
N VAL A 268 12.31 -60.57 -8.95
CA VAL A 268 13.01 -61.84 -8.86
C VAL A 268 12.24 -62.71 -7.87
N SER A 269 11.79 -63.85 -8.42
CA SER A 269 11.16 -65.03 -7.81
C SER A 269 9.87 -64.86 -7.03
#